data_AF-A0A936JN78-F1
#
_entry.id   AF-A0A936JN78-F1
#
_cell.length_a   1.000
_cell.length_b   1.000
_cell.length_c   1.000
_cell.angle_alpha   90.00
_cell.angle_beta   90.00
_cell.angle_gamma   90.00
#
_symmetry.space_group_name_H-M   'P 1'
#
loop_
_entity.id
_entity.type
_entity.pdbx_description
1 polymer ?
#
loop_
_entity_poly.entity_id
_entity_poly.type
_entity_poly.pdbx_seq_one_letter_code
_entity_poly.pdbx_strand_id
1 'polypeptide(L)'
;MKTKQIIEVLRSTPLTAQFSVESFSREIQLSRSRFYTIVKMEYGTTPECLIRRRRLECIIEWIISYPEISTKAKLLDLAKIGFFHDAKPLISAFKLFLGEHPFQSRYRLLDSDDLFCSYNNIINKLWTGLPIEMLSDEHETNIISQQFITT
;
A
#
# COMPACT_ATOMS: atom_id res chain seq x y z
N MET A 1 -11.34 20.13 -6.78
CA MET A 1 -10.92 18.73 -6.78
C MET A 1 -12.03 17.88 -6.20
N LYS A 2 -12.48 16.85 -6.92
CA LYS A 2 -13.42 15.87 -6.35
C LYS A 2 -12.62 14.95 -5.42
N THR A 3 -13.11 14.71 -4.22
CA THR A 3 -12.38 14.08 -3.11
C THR A 3 -11.77 12.71 -3.46
N LYS A 4 -12.39 11.95 -4.38
CA LYS A 4 -11.90 10.67 -4.92
C LYS A 4 -10.43 10.68 -5.41
N GLN A 5 -9.88 11.85 -5.74
CA GLN A 5 -8.51 12.02 -6.26
C GLN A 5 -7.41 11.80 -5.21
N ILE A 6 -7.65 11.96 -3.90
CA ILE A 6 -6.55 11.91 -2.91
C ILE A 6 -5.93 10.52 -2.80
N ILE A 7 -6.75 9.47 -2.71
CA ILE A 7 -6.24 8.10 -2.59
C ILE A 7 -5.64 7.62 -3.92
N GLU A 8 -6.25 8.01 -5.04
CA GLU A 8 -5.70 7.74 -6.37
C GLU A 8 -4.30 8.35 -6.53
N VAL A 9 -4.15 9.64 -6.20
CA VAL A 9 -2.86 10.33 -6.20
C VAL A 9 -1.91 9.68 -5.19
N LEU A 10 -2.37 9.32 -4.00
CA LEU A 10 -1.54 8.63 -3.00
C LEU A 10 -0.99 7.29 -3.53
N ARG A 11 -1.81 6.52 -4.25
CA ARG A 11 -1.43 5.22 -4.79
C ARG A 11 -0.48 5.35 -5.99
N SER A 12 -0.66 6.38 -6.82
CA SER A 12 0.22 6.67 -7.95
C SER A 12 1.51 7.42 -7.56
N THR A 13 1.56 8.05 -6.38
CA THR A 13 2.77 8.74 -5.92
C THR A 13 3.85 7.73 -5.50
N PRO A 14 5.07 7.80 -6.07
CA PRO A 14 6.17 6.94 -5.66
C PRO A 14 6.54 7.12 -4.19
N LEU A 15 6.72 6.01 -3.47
CA LEU A 15 7.21 6.07 -2.11
C LEU A 15 8.72 6.34 -2.10
N THR A 16 9.13 7.30 -1.29
CA THR A 16 10.52 7.66 -1.02
C THR A 16 10.77 7.66 0.49
N ALA A 17 12.05 7.71 0.90
CA ALA A 17 12.39 7.81 2.32
C ALA A 17 11.84 9.09 2.98
N GLN A 18 11.64 10.16 2.20
CA GLN A 18 11.07 11.43 2.65
C GLN A 18 9.53 11.44 2.60
N PHE A 19 8.90 10.36 2.13
CA PHE A 19 7.45 10.29 1.96
C PHE A 19 6.72 10.34 3.30
N SER A 20 6.06 11.48 3.53
CA SER A 20 5.42 11.87 4.79
C SER A 20 4.11 12.60 4.53
N VAL A 21 3.35 12.85 5.60
CA VAL A 21 2.11 13.66 5.52
C VAL A 21 2.41 15.04 4.96
N GLU A 22 3.54 15.62 5.32
CA GLU A 22 3.92 16.95 4.87
C GLU A 22 4.30 16.96 3.40
N SER A 23 5.19 16.05 2.96
CA SER A 23 5.57 15.97 1.55
C SER A 23 4.37 15.69 0.66
N PHE A 24 3.49 14.78 1.08
CA PHE A 24 2.29 14.44 0.32
C PHE A 24 1.26 15.58 0.30
N SER A 25 1.09 16.31 1.41
CA SER A 25 0.19 17.49 1.44
C SER A 25 0.62 18.58 0.44
N ARG A 26 1.93 18.77 0.27
CA ARG A 26 2.49 19.69 -0.72
C ARG A 26 2.24 19.20 -2.15
N GLU A 27 2.42 17.89 -2.39
CA GLU A 27 2.16 17.26 -3.69
C GLU A 27 0.71 17.54 -4.17
N ILE A 28 -0.26 17.34 -3.28
CA ILE A 28 -1.69 17.59 -3.58
C ILE A 28 -2.10 19.06 -3.42
N GLN A 29 -1.14 19.97 -3.21
CA GLN A 29 -1.36 21.41 -3.08
C GLN A 29 -2.39 21.80 -1.98
N LEU A 30 -2.38 21.07 -0.87
CA LEU A 30 -3.22 21.37 0.29
C LEU A 30 -2.36 21.79 1.48
N SER A 31 -2.87 22.77 2.25
CA SER A 31 -2.30 23.00 3.57
C SER A 31 -2.48 21.74 4.42
N ARG A 32 -1.53 21.49 5.35
CA ARG A 32 -1.60 20.35 6.24
C ARG A 32 -2.94 20.29 6.97
N SER A 33 -3.40 21.39 7.56
CA SER A 33 -4.70 21.45 8.26
C SER A 33 -5.86 21.00 7.35
N ARG A 34 -5.93 21.54 6.13
CA ARG A 34 -6.98 21.18 5.17
C ARG A 34 -6.91 19.70 4.75
N PHE A 35 -5.70 19.17 4.57
CA PHE A 35 -5.52 17.76 4.26
C PHE A 35 -6.06 16.85 5.37
N TYR A 36 -5.77 17.15 6.65
CA TYR A 36 -6.35 16.39 7.78
C TYR A 36 -7.86 16.51 7.82
N THR A 37 -8.43 17.71 7.67
CA THR A 37 -9.89 17.90 7.68
C THR A 37 -10.57 17.07 6.61
N ILE A 38 -10.07 17.12 5.37
CA ILE A 38 -10.62 16.34 4.26
C ILE A 38 -10.48 14.85 4.56
N VAL A 39 -9.29 14.39 4.97
CA VAL A 39 -9.09 12.96 5.23
C VAL A 39 -9.97 12.45 6.36
N LYS A 40 -10.16 13.25 7.40
CA LYS A 40 -11.00 12.86 8.53
C LYS A 40 -12.47 12.81 8.17
N MET A 41 -12.96 13.82 7.44
CA MET A 41 -14.37 13.91 7.05
C MET A 41 -14.75 12.85 6.03
N GLU A 42 -13.89 12.62 5.05
CA GLU A 42 -14.25 11.83 3.85
C GLU A 42 -13.85 10.37 3.99
N TYR A 43 -12.72 10.10 4.65
CA TYR A 43 -12.18 8.76 4.81
C TYR A 43 -12.28 8.23 6.25
N GLY A 44 -12.82 9.02 7.18
CA GLY A 44 -12.97 8.62 8.60
C GLY A 44 -11.66 8.41 9.36
N THR A 45 -10.51 8.64 8.73
CA THR A 45 -9.18 8.24 9.21
C THR A 45 -8.23 9.43 9.30
N THR A 46 -6.93 9.19 9.47
CA THR A 46 -5.89 10.24 9.44
C THR A 46 -4.96 10.08 8.23
N PRO A 47 -4.30 11.17 7.78
CA PRO A 47 -3.27 11.10 6.76
C PRO A 47 -2.18 10.06 7.01
N GLU A 48 -1.72 9.92 8.26
CA GLU A 48 -0.71 8.94 8.64
C GLU A 48 -1.19 7.51 8.41
N CYS A 49 -2.46 7.23 8.69
CA CYS A 49 -3.06 5.94 8.43
C CYS A 49 -3.15 5.64 6.93
N LEU A 50 -3.52 6.63 6.10
CA LEU A 50 -3.52 6.45 4.65
C LEU A 50 -2.12 6.16 4.10
N ILE A 51 -1.12 6.95 4.51
CA ILE A 51 0.27 6.74 4.12
C ILE A 51 0.76 5.36 4.59
N ARG A 52 0.40 4.96 5.81
CA ARG A 52 0.76 3.63 6.33
C ARG A 52 0.13 2.52 5.50
N ARG A 53 -1.14 2.65 5.08
CA ARG A 53 -1.77 1.69 4.15
C ARG A 53 -1.02 1.63 2.82
N ARG A 54 -0.68 2.78 2.22
CA ARG A 54 0.09 2.80 0.97
C ARG A 54 1.47 2.13 1.10
N ARG A 55 2.16 2.32 2.23
CA ARG A 55 3.43 1.62 2.51
C ARG A 55 3.26 0.10 2.58
N LEU A 56 2.17 -0.39 3.16
CA LEU A 56 1.89 -1.83 3.19
C LEU A 56 1.54 -2.37 1.81
N GLU A 57 0.74 -1.64 1.05
CA GLU A 57 0.42 -1.97 -0.34
C GLU A 57 1.69 -2.14 -1.18
N CYS A 58 2.64 -1.21 -1.07
CA CYS A 58 3.93 -1.32 -1.75
C CYS A 58 4.74 -2.57 -1.34
N ILE A 59 4.70 -2.96 -0.06
CA ILE A 59 5.33 -4.21 0.38
C ILE A 59 4.63 -5.42 -0.25
N ILE A 60 3.29 -5.42 -0.29
CA ILE A 60 2.50 -6.51 -0.88
C ILE A 60 2.78 -6.62 -2.38
N GLU A 61 2.76 -5.51 -3.11
CA GLU A 61 3.14 -5.40 -4.53
C GLU A 61 4.56 -5.95 -4.74
N TRP A 62 5.51 -5.57 -3.89
CA TRP A 62 6.89 -6.08 -4.00
C TRP A 62 6.98 -7.59 -3.73
N ILE A 63 6.25 -8.11 -2.73
CA ILE A 63 6.24 -9.53 -2.40
C ILE A 63 5.82 -10.38 -3.60
N ILE A 64 4.77 -9.96 -4.33
CA ILE A 64 4.24 -10.70 -5.47
C ILE A 64 5.08 -10.53 -6.74
N SER A 65 5.72 -9.37 -6.92
CA SER A 65 6.56 -9.09 -8.09
C SER A 65 7.92 -9.78 -8.02
N TYR A 66 8.41 -10.10 -6.81
CA TYR A 66 9.73 -10.70 -6.59
C TYR A 66 9.66 -11.93 -5.66
N PRO A 67 8.89 -12.98 -6.01
CA PRO A 67 8.61 -14.10 -5.10
C PRO A 67 9.88 -14.83 -4.64
N GLU A 68 10.85 -15.02 -5.53
CA GLU A 68 12.12 -15.71 -5.23
C GLU A 68 12.98 -14.99 -4.18
N ILE A 69 12.95 -13.65 -4.21
CA ILE A 69 13.67 -12.80 -3.26
C ILE A 69 12.83 -12.66 -1.98
N SER A 70 11.53 -12.49 -2.15
CA SER A 70 10.54 -12.27 -1.09
C SER A 70 10.49 -13.41 -0.08
N THR A 71 10.54 -14.66 -0.53
CA THR A 71 10.57 -15.84 0.36
C THR A 71 11.71 -15.81 1.37
N LYS A 72 12.87 -15.24 0.98
CA LYS A 72 14.08 -15.15 1.82
C LYS A 72 14.20 -13.85 2.61
N ALA A 73 13.39 -12.83 2.27
CA ALA A 73 13.44 -11.52 2.90
C ALA A 73 13.16 -11.60 4.42
N LYS A 74 13.97 -10.92 5.23
CA LYS A 74 13.71 -10.77 6.66
C LYS A 74 12.72 -9.63 6.87
N LEU A 75 12.14 -9.55 8.07
CA LEU A 75 11.24 -8.44 8.44
C LEU A 75 11.88 -7.06 8.24
N LEU A 76 13.18 -6.94 8.48
CA LEU A 76 13.89 -5.68 8.28
C LEU A 76 13.98 -5.30 6.80
N ASP A 77 14.08 -6.27 5.90
CA ASP A 77 14.10 -6.01 4.45
C ASP A 77 12.73 -5.52 3.98
N LEU A 78 11.65 -6.18 4.43
CA LEU A 78 10.28 -5.75 4.19
C LEU A 78 10.00 -4.35 4.78
N ALA A 79 10.55 -4.05 5.96
CA ALA A 79 10.42 -2.74 6.58
C ALA A 79 11.06 -1.65 5.71
N LYS A 80 12.25 -1.91 5.16
CA LYS A 80 12.93 -0.97 4.25
C LYS A 80 12.12 -0.71 2.97
N ILE A 81 11.52 -1.75 2.39
CA ILE A 81 10.68 -1.63 1.17
C ILE A 81 9.51 -0.66 1.41
N GLY A 82 8.83 -0.78 2.56
CA GLY A 82 7.76 0.15 2.94
C GLY A 82 8.22 1.42 3.66
N PHE A 83 9.52 1.73 3.66
CA PHE A 83 10.11 2.89 4.34
C PHE A 83 9.72 3.02 5.83
N PHE A 84 9.61 1.89 6.51
CA PHE A 84 9.51 1.83 7.97
C PHE A 84 10.90 1.93 8.59
N HIS A 85 10.98 2.62 9.73
CA HIS A 85 12.23 2.79 10.46
C HIS A 85 12.81 1.45 10.94
N ASP A 86 11.94 0.53 11.35
CA ASP A 86 12.31 -0.82 11.77
C ASP A 86 11.13 -1.80 11.63
N ALA A 87 11.34 -3.05 12.06
CA ALA A 87 10.36 -4.12 11.94
C ALA A 87 9.13 -3.96 12.86
N LYS A 88 9.23 -3.26 14.01
CA LYS A 88 8.11 -3.14 14.96
C LYS A 88 6.95 -2.32 14.39
N PRO A 89 7.15 -1.11 13.83
CA PRO A 89 6.08 -0.37 13.14
C PRO A 89 5.45 -1.16 11.98
N LEU A 90 6.26 -1.92 11.24
CA LEU A 90 5.77 -2.80 10.18
C LEU A 90 4.81 -3.86 10.73
N ILE A 91 5.23 -4.62 11.75
CA ILE A 91 4.40 -5.66 12.36
C ILE A 91 3.10 -5.05 12.92
N SER A 92 3.19 -3.94 13.64
CA SER A 92 2.02 -3.25 14.19
C SER A 92 1.05 -2.80 13.08
N ALA A 93 1.58 -2.32 11.95
CA ALA A 93 0.77 -1.92 10.80
C ALA A 93 0.07 -3.12 10.16
N PHE A 94 0.77 -4.23 9.93
CA PHE A 94 0.19 -5.48 9.41
C PHE A 94 -0.90 -6.02 10.34
N LYS A 95 -0.67 -6.05 11.65
CA LYS A 95 -1.69 -6.47 12.62
C LYS A 95 -2.90 -5.55 12.62
N LEU A 96 -2.69 -4.25 12.53
CA LEU A 96 -3.76 -3.26 12.56
C LEU A 96 -4.68 -3.36 11.33
N PHE A 97 -4.13 -3.48 10.13
CA PHE A 97 -4.91 -3.40 8.89
C PHE A 97 -5.24 -4.76 8.27
N LEU A 98 -4.40 -5.77 8.50
CA LEU A 98 -4.57 -7.11 7.93
C LEU A 98 -4.86 -8.17 9.00
N GLY A 99 -4.82 -7.80 10.28
CA GLY A 99 -5.13 -8.73 11.38
C GLY A 99 -4.08 -9.83 11.58
N GLU A 100 -2.90 -9.70 10.99
CA GLU A 100 -1.93 -10.80 10.93
C GLU A 100 -0.48 -10.33 10.91
N HIS A 101 0.46 -11.27 11.02
CA HIS A 101 1.90 -10.98 10.96
C HIS A 101 2.39 -10.86 9.50
N PRO A 102 3.39 -10.00 9.17
CA PRO A 102 3.87 -9.84 7.79
C PRO A 102 4.22 -11.14 7.07
N PHE A 103 4.84 -12.09 7.79
CA PHE A 103 5.17 -13.40 7.22
C PHE A 103 3.96 -14.28 6.92
N GLN A 104 2.87 -14.15 7.67
CA GLN A 104 1.63 -14.88 7.39
C GLN A 104 0.98 -14.35 6.11
N SER A 105 0.93 -13.01 5.94
CA SER A 105 0.47 -12.40 4.69
C SER A 105 1.34 -12.83 3.51
N ARG A 106 2.67 -12.81 3.66
CA ARG A 106 3.60 -13.28 2.63
C ARG A 106 3.36 -14.73 2.26
N TYR A 107 3.25 -15.61 3.25
CA TYR A 107 2.99 -17.03 3.01
C TYR A 107 1.68 -17.21 2.24
N ARG A 108 0.59 -16.57 2.70
CA ARG A 108 -0.71 -16.65 2.01
C ARG A 108 -0.64 -16.14 0.56
N LEU A 109 0.12 -15.08 0.31
CA LEU A 109 0.30 -14.55 -1.05
C LEU A 109 1.02 -15.55 -1.94
N LEU A 110 2.12 -16.12 -1.45
CA LEU A 110 3.03 -16.92 -2.29
C LEU A 110 2.67 -18.40 -2.39
N ASP A 111 1.86 -18.92 -1.47
CA ASP A 111 1.39 -20.32 -1.46
C ASP A 111 0.06 -20.52 -2.22
N SER A 112 -0.49 -19.44 -2.80
CA SER A 112 -1.76 -19.47 -3.53
C SER A 112 -1.55 -19.88 -4.98
N ASP A 113 -2.32 -20.87 -5.45
CA ASP A 113 -2.38 -21.25 -6.88
C ASP A 113 -2.87 -20.09 -7.77
N ASP A 114 -3.64 -19.17 -7.19
CA ASP A 114 -4.07 -17.92 -7.83
C ASP A 114 -3.48 -16.71 -7.08
N LEU A 115 -2.32 -16.26 -7.57
CA LEU A 115 -1.60 -15.11 -7.02
C LEU A 115 -2.45 -13.82 -7.12
N PHE A 116 -3.22 -13.67 -8.19
CA PHE A 116 -4.00 -12.48 -8.48
C PHE A 116 -5.17 -12.34 -7.50
N CYS A 117 -5.93 -13.42 -7.30
CA CYS A 117 -7.03 -13.46 -6.33
C CYS A 117 -6.52 -13.19 -4.91
N SER A 118 -5.41 -13.83 -4.51
CA SER A 118 -4.81 -13.61 -3.19
C SER A 118 -4.31 -12.17 -2.99
N TYR A 119 -3.69 -11.58 -4.01
CA TYR A 119 -3.30 -10.17 -3.99
C TYR A 119 -4.53 -9.26 -3.80
N ASN A 120 -5.55 -9.42 -4.64
CA ASN A 120 -6.76 -8.61 -4.58
C ASN A 120 -7.41 -8.71 -3.20
N ASN A 121 -7.58 -9.92 -2.65
CA ASN A 121 -8.15 -10.10 -1.31
C ASN A 121 -7.38 -9.32 -0.23
N ILE A 122 -6.05 -9.31 -0.28
CA ILE A 122 -5.25 -8.57 0.71
C ILE A 122 -5.35 -7.06 0.49
N ILE A 123 -5.30 -6.56 -0.74
CA ILE A 123 -5.47 -5.13 -1.04
C ILE A 123 -6.87 -4.66 -0.65
N ASN A 124 -7.89 -5.46 -0.93
CA ASN A 124 -9.27 -5.20 -0.54
C ASN A 124 -9.37 -5.06 0.98
N LYS A 125 -8.78 -6.00 1.73
CA LYS A 125 -8.72 -5.96 3.20
C LYS A 125 -7.96 -4.72 3.69
N LEU A 126 -6.82 -4.41 3.08
CA LEU A 126 -5.98 -3.26 3.42
C LEU A 126 -6.69 -1.93 3.29
N TRP A 127 -7.65 -1.81 2.37
CA TRP A 127 -8.41 -0.59 2.09
C TRP A 127 -9.87 -0.66 2.54
N THR A 128 -10.27 -1.74 3.22
CA THR A 128 -11.63 -1.93 3.74
C THR A 128 -12.03 -0.78 4.68
N GLY A 129 -13.30 -0.38 4.58
CA GLY A 129 -13.91 0.68 5.38
C GLY A 129 -13.65 2.10 4.84
N LEU A 130 -13.02 2.23 3.67
CA LEU A 130 -12.80 3.50 2.99
C LEU A 130 -13.69 3.57 1.73
N PRO A 131 -14.25 4.74 1.39
CA PRO A 131 -15.09 4.94 0.21
C PRO A 131 -14.26 4.95 -1.08
N ILE A 132 -13.63 3.81 -1.39
CA ILE A 132 -12.80 3.61 -2.57
C ILE A 132 -13.59 2.67 -3.49
N GLU A 133 -13.83 3.10 -4.74
CA GLU A 133 -14.18 2.17 -5.81
C GLU A 133 -12.95 1.29 -6.03
N MET A 134 -13.00 0.07 -5.49
CA MET A 134 -11.89 -0.86 -5.63
C MET A 134 -11.75 -1.26 -7.09
N LEU A 135 -10.51 -1.55 -7.49
CA LEU A 135 -10.13 -1.93 -8.85
C LEU A 135 -11.17 -2.92 -9.39
N SER A 136 -12.05 -2.46 -10.29
CA SER A 136 -12.85 -3.35 -11.10
C SER A 136 -11.91 -4.13 -12.01
N ASP A 137 -12.35 -5.32 -12.44
CA ASP A 137 -11.62 -6.25 -13.30
C ASP A 137 -11.00 -5.59 -14.56
N GLU A 138 -11.38 -4.36 -14.92
CA GLU A 138 -10.79 -3.58 -16.01
C GLU A 138 -9.31 -3.16 -15.81
N HIS A 139 -8.74 -3.23 -14.59
CA HIS A 139 -7.30 -3.00 -14.37
C HIS A 139 -6.41 -4.22 -14.70
N GLU A 140 -6.99 -5.32 -15.16
CA GLU A 140 -6.32 -6.57 -15.56
C GLU A 140 -5.15 -6.40 -16.54
N THR A 141 -5.12 -5.33 -17.34
CA THR A 141 -4.16 -5.21 -18.45
C THR A 141 -2.83 -4.51 -18.11
N ASN A 142 -2.73 -3.76 -17.00
CA ASN A 142 -1.53 -2.95 -16.71
C ASN A 142 -0.59 -3.52 -15.64
N ILE A 143 -1.07 -4.36 -14.71
CA ILE A 143 -0.21 -4.94 -13.66
C ILE A 143 0.57 -6.16 -14.17
N ILE A 144 0.09 -6.84 -15.23
CA ILE A 144 0.73 -8.02 -15.82
C ILE A 144 1.59 -7.68 -17.06
N SER A 145 1.53 -6.44 -17.59
CA SER A 145 2.25 -6.02 -18.80
C SER A 145 3.63 -5.37 -18.59
N GLN A 146 4.22 -5.42 -17.40
CA GLN A 146 5.60 -4.94 -17.17
C GLN A 146 6.66 -6.06 -17.17
N GLN A 147 6.51 -7.04 -18.06
CA GLN A 147 7.63 -7.89 -18.43
C GLN A 147 8.12 -7.53 -19.85
N PHE A 148 9.41 -7.19 -19.91
CA PHE A 148 10.28 -7.06 -21.09
C PHE A 148 10.07 -5.84 -22.01
N ILE A 149 10.83 -4.75 -21.77
CA ILE A 149 11.86 -4.30 -22.73
C ILE A 149 13.09 -3.82 -21.95
N THR A 150 14.19 -4.50 -22.24
CA THR A 150 15.59 -4.21 -21.92
C THR A 150 16.07 -2.86 -22.47
N THR A 151 16.77 -2.08 -21.64
CA THR A 151 18.19 -1.67 -21.81
C THR A 151 18.71 -1.12 -20.49
#